data_AF-A0A378W269-F1
#
_entry.id   AF-A0A378W269-F1
#
_cell.length_a   1.000
_cell.length_b   1.000
_cell.length_c   1.000
_cell.angle_alpha   90.00
_cell.angle_beta   90.00
_cell.angle_gamma   90.00
#
_symmetry.space_group_name_H-M   'P 1'
#
loop_
_entity.id
_entity.type
_entity.pdbx_description
1 polymer ?
#
loop_
_entity_poly.entity_id
_entity_poly.type
_entity_poly.pdbx_seq_one_letter_code
_entity_poly.pdbx_strand_id
1 'polypeptide(L)'
;MNYGTKASADPVRQPRLYNGFLGIGLVWSRFAVPDHAVYGATVLFLGFVLIAAAWGAFSSGNKGILVKQGLPAFLAAAVLAV
;
A
#
# COMPACT_ATOMS: atom_id res chain seq x y z
N MET A 1 -21.62 -14.03 -33.90
CA MET A 1 -20.28 -14.04 -33.28
C MET A 1 -19.87 -12.62 -32.92
N ASN A 2 -19.29 -12.47 -31.72
CA ASN A 2 -18.51 -11.34 -31.22
C ASN A 2 -19.20 -9.98 -31.09
N TYR A 3 -19.81 -9.76 -29.92
CA TYR A 3 -19.75 -8.45 -29.29
C TYR A 3 -18.27 -8.07 -29.15
N GLY A 4 -17.83 -7.06 -29.90
CA GLY A 4 -16.49 -6.50 -29.79
C GLY A 4 -16.16 -6.15 -28.34
N THR A 5 -15.29 -6.94 -27.73
CA THR A 5 -14.89 -6.86 -26.33
C THR A 5 -13.86 -5.76 -26.10
N LYS A 6 -14.13 -4.50 -26.45
CA LYS A 6 -13.24 -3.37 -26.10
C LYS A 6 -13.99 -2.10 -25.74
N ALA A 7 -14.94 -2.22 -24.81
CA ALA A 7 -15.45 -1.10 -24.06
C ALA A 7 -15.60 -1.48 -22.58
N SER A 8 -14.48 -1.56 -21.86
CA SER A 8 -14.48 -1.40 -20.41
C SER A 8 -13.17 -0.71 -20.04
N ALA A 9 -13.32 0.49 -19.48
CA ALA A 9 -12.32 1.40 -18.91
C ALA A 9 -10.86 0.94 -18.99
N ASP A 10 -9.97 1.78 -19.56
CA ASP A 10 -8.51 1.64 -19.55
C ASP A 10 -8.04 0.96 -18.24
N PRO A 11 -7.74 -0.36 -18.26
CA PRO A 11 -7.60 -1.17 -17.03
C PRO A 11 -6.39 -0.79 -16.17
N VAL A 12 -5.63 0.19 -16.64
CA VAL A 12 -4.27 0.47 -16.25
C VAL A 12 -4.22 1.25 -14.93
N ARG A 13 -5.30 1.86 -14.42
CA ARG A 13 -5.18 2.84 -13.30
C ARG A 13 -5.69 2.39 -11.92
N GLN A 14 -6.52 1.36 -11.81
CA GLN A 14 -7.10 0.94 -10.51
C GLN A 14 -6.05 0.41 -9.51
N PRO A 15 -5.14 -0.52 -9.88
CA PRO A 15 -4.21 -1.12 -8.89
C PRO A 15 -3.19 -0.13 -8.33
N ARG A 16 -2.83 0.89 -9.12
CA ARG A 16 -1.90 1.95 -8.69
C ARG A 16 -2.57 2.97 -7.78
N LEU A 17 -3.88 3.17 -7.93
CA LEU A 17 -4.64 4.11 -7.10
C LEU A 17 -4.66 3.65 -5.64
N TYR A 18 -4.91 2.36 -5.39
CA TYR A 18 -4.95 1.80 -4.02
C TYR A 18 -3.60 1.92 -3.29
N ASN A 19 -2.50 1.55 -3.95
CA ASN A 19 -1.16 1.71 -3.38
C ASN A 19 -0.76 3.19 -3.22
N GLY A 20 -1.18 4.05 -4.14
CA GLY A 20 -0.99 5.50 -4.02
C GLY A 20 -1.74 6.10 -2.83
N PHE A 21 -2.98 5.66 -2.59
CA PHE A 21 -3.78 6.07 -1.43
C PHE A 21 -3.12 5.67 -0.11
N LEU A 22 -2.61 4.44 -0.02
CA LEU A 22 -1.85 3.96 1.14
C LEU A 22 -0.58 4.78 1.39
N GLY A 23 0.19 5.06 0.34
CA GLY A 23 1.43 5.84 0.45
C GLY A 23 1.17 7.28 0.91
N ILE A 24 0.16 7.93 0.34
CA ILE A 24 -0.24 9.29 0.74
C ILE A 24 -0.76 9.31 2.18
N GLY A 25 -1.56 8.32 2.57
CA GLY A 25 -2.05 8.18 3.95
C GLY A 25 -0.92 8.02 4.97
N LEU A 26 0.16 7.32 4.60
CA LEU A 26 1.35 7.18 5.44
C LEU A 26 2.17 8.48 5.56
N VAL A 27 2.28 9.26 4.49
CA VAL A 27 2.92 10.58 4.55
C VAL A 27 2.07 11.54 5.39
N TRP A 28 0.76 11.55 5.17
CA TRP A 28 -0.17 12.37 5.93
C TRP A 28 -0.16 12.03 7.42
N SER A 29 -0.13 10.74 7.77
CA SER A 29 -0.09 10.31 9.18
C SER A 29 1.16 10.76 9.92
N ARG A 30 2.30 10.92 9.22
CA ARG A 30 3.55 11.38 9.83
C ARG A 30 3.67 12.89 9.95
N PHE A 31 3.14 13.66 9.00
CA PHE A 31 3.41 15.10 8.90
C PHE A 31 2.21 16.00 9.19
N ALA A 32 0.98 15.49 9.11
CA ALA A 32 -0.23 16.30 9.26
C ALA A 32 -1.07 15.92 10.49
N VAL A 33 -0.82 14.76 11.11
CA VAL A 33 -1.54 14.33 12.31
C VAL A 33 -0.88 14.96 13.55
N PRO A 34 -1.67 15.37 14.57
CA PRO A 34 -1.13 15.86 15.83
C PRO A 34 -0.47 14.75 16.67
N ASP A 35 0.55 15.09 17.45
CA ASP A 35 1.48 14.15 18.11
C ASP A 35 0.81 12.99 18.87
N HIS A 36 -0.34 13.24 19.50
CA HIS A 36 -1.10 12.23 20.25
C HIS A 36 -1.71 11.13 19.37
N ALA A 37 -1.91 11.39 18.07
CA ALA A 37 -2.53 10.48 17.13
C ALA A 37 -1.58 10.00 16.01
N VAL A 38 -0.41 10.64 15.84
CA VAL A 38 0.59 10.30 14.81
C VAL A 38 0.98 8.84 14.89
N TYR A 39 1.26 8.35 16.10
CA TYR A 39 1.69 6.97 16.31
C TYR A 39 0.62 5.97 15.84
N GLY A 40 -0.62 6.13 16.29
CA GLY A 40 -1.73 5.26 15.91
C GLY A 40 -2.03 5.30 14.40
N ALA A 41 -2.04 6.50 13.81
CA ALA A 41 -2.27 6.67 12.38
C ALA A 41 -1.15 6.05 11.53
N THR A 42 0.11 6.20 11.94
CA THR A 42 1.26 5.65 11.22
C THR A 42 1.28 4.12 11.29
N VAL A 43 1.02 3.54 12.46
CA VAL A 43 0.93 2.08 12.64
C VAL A 43 -0.21 1.47 11.82
N LEU A 44 -1.37 2.14 11.75
CA LEU A 44 -2.51 1.67 10.94
C LEU A 44 -2.15 1.58 9.45
N PHE A 45 -1.59 2.65 8.87
CA PHE A 45 -1.21 2.67 7.46
C PHE A 45 -0.05 1.69 7.17
N LEU A 46 0.94 1.57 8.07
CA LEU A 46 1.98 0.56 7.94
C LEU A 46 1.42 -0.87 7.94
N GLY A 47 0.46 -1.15 8.83
CA GLY A 47 -0.24 -2.43 8.86
C GLY A 47 -0.92 -2.74 7.53
N PHE A 48 -1.61 -1.77 6.94
CA PHE A 48 -2.21 -1.94 5.61
C PHE A 48 -1.16 -2.20 4.51
N VAL A 49 -0.01 -1.53 4.52
CA VAL A 49 1.06 -1.77 3.53
C VAL A 49 1.61 -3.19 3.69
N LEU A 50 1.84 -3.65 4.92
CA LEU A 50 2.38 -4.98 5.21
C LEU A 50 1.42 -6.09 4.76
N ILE A 51 0.12 -5.94 5.05
CA ILE A 51 -0.91 -6.89 4.61
C ILE A 51 -1.02 -6.90 3.09
N ALA A 52 -1.02 -5.72 2.44
CA ALA A 52 -1.06 -5.61 0.99
C ALA A 52 0.17 -6.24 0.32
N ALA A 53 1.36 -6.07 0.91
CA ALA A 53 2.59 -6.68 0.42
C ALA A 53 2.57 -8.22 0.58
N ALA A 54 2.11 -8.72 1.72
CA ALA A 54 1.99 -10.16 1.99
C ALA A 54 0.96 -10.82 1.05
N TRP A 55 -0.24 -10.24 0.96
CA TRP A 55 -1.30 -10.74 0.08
C TRP A 55 -0.93 -10.61 -1.40
N GLY A 56 -0.28 -9.51 -1.78
CA GLY A 56 0.21 -9.29 -3.14
C GLY A 56 1.24 -10.34 -3.54
N ALA A 57 2.21 -10.64 -2.68
CA ALA A 57 3.21 -11.68 -2.94
C ALA A 57 2.57 -13.08 -3.02
N PHE A 58 1.59 -13.38 -2.17
CA PHE A 58 0.87 -14.65 -2.19
C PHE A 58 -0.02 -14.82 -3.43
N SER A 59 -0.84 -13.81 -3.75
CA SER A 59 -1.86 -13.89 -4.80
C SER A 59 -1.30 -13.75 -6.21
N SER A 60 -0.27 -12.93 -6.42
CA SER A 60 0.28 -12.67 -7.76
C SER A 60 1.55 -13.47 -8.09
N GLY A 61 2.10 -14.21 -7.12
CA GLY A 61 3.37 -14.96 -7.27
C GLY A 61 4.61 -14.07 -7.44
N ASN A 62 4.44 -12.74 -7.51
CA ASN A 62 5.50 -11.79 -7.76
C ASN A 62 6.11 -11.30 -6.44
N LYS A 63 7.17 -11.99 -6.02
CA LYS A 63 7.96 -11.65 -4.83
C LYS A 63 8.55 -10.22 -4.86
N GLY A 64 8.62 -9.59 -6.04
CA GLY A 64 9.06 -8.20 -6.18
C GLY A 64 8.17 -7.18 -5.46
N ILE A 65 6.91 -7.50 -5.20
CA ILE A 65 5.99 -6.63 -4.43
C ILE A 65 6.42 -6.56 -2.96
N LEU A 66 6.84 -7.70 -2.39
CA LEU A 66 7.30 -7.79 -1.01
C LEU A 66 8.58 -6.96 -0.80
N VAL A 67 9.48 -6.93 -1.79
CA VAL A 67 10.72 -6.14 -1.73
C VAL A 67 10.46 -4.65 -1.95
N LYS A 68 9.59 -4.27 -2.91
CA LYS A 68 9.35 -2.86 -3.24
C LYS A 68 8.43 -2.13 -2.27
N GLN A 69 7.53 -2.85 -1.60
CA GLN A 69 6.53 -2.28 -0.69
C GLN A 69 6.65 -2.82 0.73
N GLY A 70 6.83 -4.13 0.88
CA GLY A 70 6.92 -4.78 2.19
C GLY A 70 8.20 -4.41 2.96
N LEU A 71 9.37 -4.42 2.29
CA LEU A 71 10.64 -4.08 2.91
C LEU A 71 10.69 -2.64 3.47
N PRO A 72 10.35 -1.58 2.71
CA PRO A 72 10.32 -0.22 3.26
C PRO A 72 9.27 -0.06 4.37
N ALA A 73 8.12 -0.72 4.29
CA ALA A 73 7.12 -0.70 5.36
C ALA A 73 7.62 -1.40 6.65
N PHE A 74 8.31 -2.54 6.50
CA PHE A 74 8.89 -3.26 7.62
C PHE A 74 9.99 -2.45 8.31
N LEU A 75 10.87 -1.81 7.53
CA LEU A 75 11.89 -0.92 8.08
C LEU A 75 11.27 0.27 8.82
N ALA A 76 10.24 0.90 8.25
CA ALA A 76 9.52 1.98 8.91
C ALA A 76 8.86 1.53 10.22
N ALA A 77 8.27 0.33 10.25
CA ALA A 77 7.71 -0.26 11.46
C ALA A 77 8.78 -0.58 12.51
N ALA A 78 9.93 -1.11 12.10
CA ALA A 78 11.05 -1.42 13.00
C ALA A 78 11.63 -0.14 13.64
N VAL A 79 11.76 0.94 12.88
CA VAL A 79 12.22 2.25 13.39
C VAL A 79 11.19 2.87 14.35
N LEU A 80 9.90 2.65 14.14
CA LEU A 80 8.86 3.12 15.07
C LEU A 80 8.78 2.30 16.36
N ALA A 81 9.26 1.06 16.34
CA ALA A 81 9.21 0.15 17.47
C ALA A 81 10.40 0.29 18.43
N VAL A 82 11.40 1.13 18.10
CA VAL A 82 12.59 1.39 18.91
C VAL A 82 12.61 2.83 19.42
#